data_AF-A0A6M1YY34-F1
#
_entry.id   AF-A0A6M1YY34-F1
#
_cell.length_a   1.000
_cell.length_b   1.000
_cell.length_c   1.000
_cell.angle_alpha   90.00
_cell.angle_beta   90.00
_cell.angle_gamma   90.00
#
_symmetry.space_group_name_H-M   'P 1'
#
loop_
_entity.id
_entity.type
_entity.pdbx_description
1 polymer ?
#
loop_
_entity_poly.entity_id
_entity_poly.type
_entity_poly.pdbx_seq_one_letter_code
_entity_poly.pdbx_strand_id
1 'polypeptide(L)'
;MNKKWIAEFLAVVISLSSMTPLGASDILLPSHGREIVAQTEVAYQRGDYDLFLEQLHEQYENAGEAGALRGVFESAKAAFAAAEEKGTANFTEQRKRVQILSKQRNEALREAVANSPEREIAQKVHTITAFSLSKNQKEVLDELDQLKLHVPDNADGVIQNKISALETEYYIKSLLLDIAGSRSGSDAETLQKKKIALNLEKLDKMEEAAKGAGDVKWAAKIGSARIASSADHAYKIDLNSLNELADGKVDPKNSVEEKVKDVMISYQQKRADAYQDQIGEIAQK
;
A
#
# COMPACT_ATOMS: atom_id res chain seq x y z
N MET A 1 -2.47 -5.48 32.44
CA MET A 1 -1.90 -4.51 31.48
C MET A 1 -0.64 -3.88 32.07
N ASN A 2 0.48 -4.03 31.37
CA ASN A 2 1.80 -3.62 31.89
C ASN A 2 2.03 -2.12 31.61
N LYS A 3 2.01 -1.29 32.66
CA LYS A 3 2.18 0.17 32.59
C LYS A 3 3.50 0.60 31.92
N LYS A 4 4.50 -0.30 31.91
CA LYS A 4 5.80 -0.09 31.25
C LYS A 4 5.67 0.03 29.72
N TRP A 5 4.75 -0.72 29.12
CA TRP A 5 4.55 -0.74 27.67
C TRP A 5 3.86 0.54 27.16
N ILE A 6 2.94 1.10 27.95
CA ILE A 6 2.27 2.39 27.66
C ILE A 6 3.28 3.55 27.73
N ALA A 7 4.22 3.50 28.69
CA ALA A 7 5.26 4.51 28.82
C ALA A 7 6.29 4.44 27.68
N GLU A 8 6.68 3.23 27.24
CA GLU A 8 7.56 3.03 26.08
C GLU A 8 6.85 3.43 24.77
N PHE A 9 5.55 3.20 24.63
CA PHE A 9 4.75 3.65 23.49
C PHE A 9 4.60 5.18 23.44
N LEU A 10 4.31 5.84 24.57
CA LEU A 10 4.29 7.31 24.65
C LEU A 10 5.67 7.90 24.31
N ALA A 11 6.77 7.25 24.71
CA ALA A 11 8.11 7.69 24.35
C ALA A 11 8.39 7.56 22.83
N VAL A 12 7.88 6.53 22.16
CA VAL A 12 8.00 6.38 20.70
C VAL A 12 7.13 7.41 19.96
N VAL A 13 5.90 7.66 20.42
CA VAL A 13 5.00 8.68 19.85
C VAL A 13 5.56 10.10 20.04
N ILE A 14 6.17 10.38 21.20
CA ILE A 14 6.85 11.66 21.47
C ILE A 14 8.16 11.77 20.67
N SER A 15 8.90 10.66 20.48
CA SER A 15 10.13 10.66 19.68
C SER A 15 9.88 10.78 18.17
N LEU A 16 8.71 10.36 17.67
CA LEU A 16 8.25 10.66 16.31
C LEU A 16 7.83 12.13 16.14
N SER A 17 7.54 12.82 17.25
CA SER A 17 7.18 14.24 17.28
C SER A 17 8.41 15.16 17.44
N SER A 18 9.60 14.60 17.67
CA SER A 18 10.83 15.37 17.93
C SER A 18 11.88 15.21 16.84
N MET A 19 11.46 15.19 15.56
CA MET A 19 12.37 15.63 14.50
C MET A 19 12.59 17.14 14.66
N THR A 20 13.86 17.54 14.67
CA THR A 20 14.37 18.90 14.87
C THR A 20 13.53 20.00 14.20
N PRO A 21 13.39 21.18 14.85
CA PRO A 21 12.54 22.25 14.38
C PRO A 21 13.13 22.88 13.11
N LEU A 22 12.51 22.59 11.98
CA LEU A 22 12.42 23.59 10.91
C LEU A 22 11.50 24.69 11.44
N GLY A 23 11.88 25.95 11.16
CA GLY A 23 11.34 27.14 11.80
C GLY A 23 9.81 27.22 11.84
N ALA A 24 9.31 27.98 12.79
CA ALA A 24 7.90 28.24 13.02
C ALA A 24 7.15 28.70 11.74
N SER A 25 6.48 27.76 11.09
CA SER A 25 5.21 27.95 10.38
C SER A 25 4.67 26.57 10.01
N ASP A 26 3.37 26.38 10.21
CA ASP A 26 2.57 25.23 9.77
C ASP A 26 2.57 24.02 10.72
N ILE A 27 1.66 24.08 11.69
CA ILE A 27 1.01 22.88 12.22
C ILE A 27 0.26 22.25 11.04
N LEU A 28 0.94 21.41 10.27
CA LEU A 28 0.33 20.61 9.21
C LEU A 28 -0.64 19.62 9.88
N LEU A 29 -1.94 19.84 9.71
CA LEU A 29 -2.95 18.85 10.07
C LEU A 29 -2.61 17.53 9.34
N PRO A 30 -2.77 16.36 9.99
CA PRO A 30 -2.52 15.08 9.32
C PRO A 30 -3.41 14.97 8.08
N SER A 31 -2.85 14.50 6.95
CA SER A 31 -3.66 14.26 5.76
C SER A 31 -4.70 13.18 6.01
N HIS A 32 -5.79 13.21 5.24
CA HIS A 32 -6.89 12.25 5.33
C HIS A 32 -6.41 10.78 5.29
N GLY A 33 -5.51 10.44 4.37
CA GLY A 33 -4.92 9.10 4.29
C GLY A 33 -4.14 8.70 5.55
N ARG A 34 -3.36 9.60 6.14
CA ARG A 34 -2.63 9.33 7.40
C ARG A 34 -3.59 9.14 8.56
N GLU A 35 -4.65 9.95 8.61
CA GLU A 35 -5.69 9.83 9.64
C GLU A 35 -6.42 8.49 9.55
N ILE A 36 -6.86 8.08 8.35
CA ILE A 36 -7.51 6.77 8.14
C ILE A 36 -6.60 5.62 8.58
N VAL A 37 -5.32 5.64 8.19
CA VAL A 37 -4.36 4.60 8.57
C VAL A 37 -4.18 4.56 10.09
N ALA A 38 -3.96 5.71 10.73
CA ALA A 38 -3.78 5.78 12.18
C ALA A 38 -5.03 5.32 12.95
N GLN A 39 -6.22 5.75 12.54
CA GLN A 39 -7.49 5.31 13.12
C GLN A 39 -7.67 3.79 12.96
N THR A 40 -7.31 3.25 11.79
CA THR A 40 -7.41 1.81 11.51
C THR A 40 -6.43 1.01 12.36
N GLU A 41 -5.19 1.46 12.50
CA GLU A 41 -4.19 0.82 13.37
C GLU A 41 -4.65 0.78 14.82
N VAL A 42 -5.21 1.88 15.32
CA VAL A 42 -5.74 1.97 16.68
C VAL A 42 -6.95 1.04 16.87
N ALA A 43 -7.87 1.00 15.91
CA ALA A 43 -9.04 0.12 15.95
C ALA A 43 -8.63 -1.37 15.85
N TYR A 44 -7.67 -1.69 14.99
CA TYR A 44 -7.06 -3.02 14.90
C TYR A 44 -6.45 -3.47 16.23
N GLN A 45 -5.67 -2.61 16.89
CA GLN A 45 -5.08 -2.92 18.20
C GLN A 45 -6.11 -3.11 19.33
N ARG A 46 -7.32 -2.58 19.18
CA ARG A 46 -8.43 -2.77 20.13
C ARG A 46 -9.23 -4.06 19.88
N GLY A 47 -8.98 -4.74 18.77
CA GLY A 47 -9.74 -5.91 18.35
C GLY A 47 -11.02 -5.57 17.56
N ASP A 48 -11.18 -4.33 17.10
CA ASP A 48 -12.40 -3.90 16.38
C ASP A 48 -12.57 -4.65 15.05
N TYR A 49 -11.51 -5.29 14.54
CA TYR A 49 -11.49 -6.08 13.31
C TYR A 49 -11.50 -7.60 13.55
N ASP A 50 -11.49 -8.08 14.79
CA ASP A 50 -11.32 -9.51 15.12
C ASP A 50 -12.36 -10.39 14.44
N LEU A 51 -13.65 -10.03 14.60
CA LEU A 51 -14.75 -10.75 13.97
C LEU A 51 -14.63 -10.79 12.44
N PHE A 52 -14.18 -9.68 11.83
CA PHE A 52 -13.98 -9.62 10.38
C PHE A 52 -12.83 -10.54 9.93
N LEU A 53 -11.69 -10.50 10.65
CA LEU A 53 -10.51 -11.29 10.32
C LEU A 53 -10.78 -12.79 10.51
N GLU A 54 -11.52 -13.14 11.56
CA GLU A 54 -11.98 -14.52 11.81
C GLU A 54 -12.89 -15.02 10.69
N GLN A 55 -13.92 -14.27 10.32
CA GLN A 55 -14.81 -14.62 9.19
C GLN A 55 -14.06 -14.75 7.86
N LEU A 56 -13.09 -13.87 7.60
CA LEU A 56 -12.27 -13.93 6.39
C LEU A 56 -11.33 -15.15 6.40
N HIS A 57 -10.84 -15.54 7.57
CA HIS A 57 -10.06 -16.76 7.74
C HIS A 57 -10.91 -18.01 7.52
N GLU A 58 -12.13 -18.08 8.07
CA GLU A 58 -13.06 -19.18 7.80
C GLU A 58 -13.37 -19.30 6.30
N GLN A 59 -13.58 -18.17 5.60
CA GLN A 59 -13.79 -18.19 4.15
C GLN A 59 -12.57 -18.72 3.38
N TYR A 60 -11.37 -18.36 3.83
CA TYR A 60 -10.12 -18.88 3.27
C TYR A 60 -10.00 -20.40 3.45
N GLU A 61 -10.21 -20.92 4.67
CA GLU A 61 -10.14 -22.35 4.96
C GLU A 61 -11.16 -23.15 4.13
N ASN A 62 -12.41 -22.69 4.10
CA ASN A 62 -13.48 -23.30 3.30
C ASN A 62 -13.15 -23.34 1.80
N ALA A 63 -12.53 -22.29 1.26
CA ALA A 63 -12.07 -22.27 -0.14
C ALA A 63 -10.92 -23.24 -0.39
N GLY A 64 -10.06 -23.44 0.60
CA GLY A 64 -8.97 -24.42 0.60
C GLY A 64 -9.49 -25.86 0.54
N GLU A 65 -10.39 -26.21 1.45
CA GLU A 65 -11.02 -27.55 1.50
C GLU A 65 -11.78 -27.90 0.22
N ALA A 66 -12.43 -26.91 -0.41
CA ALA A 66 -13.12 -27.08 -1.68
C ALA A 66 -12.18 -27.24 -2.90
N GLY A 67 -10.85 -27.16 -2.70
CA GLY A 67 -9.86 -27.23 -3.78
C GLY A 67 -9.81 -26.00 -4.70
N ALA A 68 -10.61 -24.96 -4.42
CA ALA A 68 -10.74 -23.76 -5.23
C ALA A 68 -9.44 -22.94 -5.23
N LEU A 69 -8.70 -22.93 -4.12
CA LEU A 69 -7.42 -22.22 -4.02
C LEU A 69 -6.36 -22.79 -4.96
N ARG A 70 -6.37 -24.10 -5.22
CA ARG A 70 -5.39 -24.75 -6.09
C ARG A 70 -5.40 -24.17 -7.52
N GLY A 71 -6.58 -23.87 -8.06
CA GLY A 71 -6.70 -23.24 -9.38
C GLY A 71 -6.17 -21.80 -9.41
N VAL A 72 -6.36 -21.05 -8.31
CA VAL A 72 -5.84 -19.68 -8.17
C VAL A 72 -4.31 -19.71 -8.10
N PHE A 73 -3.74 -20.66 -7.36
CA PHE A 73 -2.30 -20.87 -7.25
C PHE A 73 -1.63 -21.17 -8.59
N GLU A 74 -2.13 -22.17 -9.31
CA GLU A 74 -1.55 -22.56 -10.61
C GLU A 74 -1.69 -21.43 -11.64
N SER A 75 -2.80 -20.69 -11.61
CA SER A 75 -3.01 -19.54 -12.49
C SER A 75 -2.04 -18.40 -12.17
N ALA A 76 -1.82 -18.10 -10.89
CA ALA A 76 -0.86 -17.08 -10.45
C ALA A 76 0.59 -17.46 -10.82
N LYS A 77 0.95 -18.74 -10.62
CA LYS A 77 2.26 -19.30 -11.00
C LYS A 77 2.51 -19.19 -12.50
N ALA A 78 1.52 -19.56 -13.32
CA ALA A 78 1.62 -19.48 -14.78
C ALA A 78 1.72 -18.03 -15.28
N ALA A 79 0.94 -17.11 -14.71
CA ALA A 79 1.02 -15.69 -15.06
C ALA A 79 2.39 -15.07 -14.74
N PHE A 80 3.02 -15.49 -13.65
CA PHE A 80 4.36 -15.04 -13.26
C PHE A 80 5.44 -15.57 -14.20
N ALA A 81 5.44 -16.87 -14.49
CA ALA A 81 6.38 -17.47 -15.44
C ALA A 81 6.31 -16.78 -16.83
N ALA A 82 5.09 -16.47 -17.29
CA ALA A 82 4.88 -15.74 -18.53
C ALA A 82 5.34 -14.27 -18.49
N ALA A 83 5.35 -13.64 -17.30
CA ALA A 83 5.85 -12.27 -17.13
C ALA A 83 7.38 -12.21 -17.12
N GLU A 84 8.04 -13.24 -16.57
CA GLU A 84 9.49 -13.38 -16.55
C GLU A 84 10.06 -13.65 -17.96
N GLU A 85 9.34 -14.44 -18.77
CA GLU A 85 9.73 -14.80 -20.14
C GLU A 85 9.65 -13.62 -21.13
N LYS A 86 8.80 -12.60 -20.88
CA LYS A 86 8.55 -11.48 -21.81
C LYS A 86 9.55 -10.31 -21.77
N GLY A 87 10.69 -10.47 -21.09
CA GLY A 87 11.87 -9.61 -21.26
C GLY A 87 11.83 -8.26 -20.52
N THR A 88 12.89 -8.00 -19.75
CA THR A 88 13.05 -6.90 -18.77
C THR A 88 13.48 -5.53 -19.35
N ALA A 89 13.88 -5.47 -20.62
CA ALA A 89 14.44 -4.25 -21.22
C ALA A 89 13.39 -3.15 -21.44
N ASN A 90 12.22 -3.49 -22.01
CA ASN A 90 11.12 -2.53 -22.22
C ASN A 90 10.52 -2.02 -20.88
N PHE A 91 10.58 -2.85 -19.82
CA PHE A 91 10.11 -2.46 -18.48
C PHE A 91 10.97 -1.37 -17.85
N THR A 92 12.28 -1.38 -18.08
CA THR A 92 13.20 -0.40 -17.46
C THR A 92 12.95 1.00 -18.00
N GLU A 93 12.80 1.15 -19.32
CA GLU A 93 12.53 2.44 -19.95
C GLU A 93 11.14 2.95 -19.59
N GLN A 94 10.14 2.06 -19.56
CA GLN A 94 8.80 2.43 -19.12
C GLN A 94 8.77 2.89 -17.66
N ARG A 95 9.52 2.21 -16.78
CA ARG A 95 9.63 2.60 -15.37
C ARG A 95 10.24 4.00 -15.24
N LYS A 96 11.24 4.34 -16.06
CA LYS A 96 11.80 5.71 -16.11
C LYS A 96 10.78 6.74 -16.59
N ARG A 97 10.06 6.46 -17.69
CA ARG A 97 9.01 7.36 -18.21
C ARG A 97 7.93 7.64 -17.15
N VAL A 98 7.42 6.59 -16.49
CA VAL A 98 6.43 6.73 -15.41
C VAL A 98 7.00 7.51 -14.21
N GLN A 99 8.26 7.32 -13.86
CA GLN A 99 8.92 8.12 -12.81
C GLN A 99 9.03 9.60 -13.18
N ILE A 100 9.38 9.92 -14.43
CA ILE A 100 9.45 11.30 -14.92
C ILE A 100 8.06 11.95 -14.85
N LEU A 101 7.03 11.28 -15.38
CA LEU A 101 5.65 11.77 -15.33
C LEU A 101 5.16 11.98 -13.89
N SER A 102 5.53 11.07 -12.97
CA SER A 102 5.16 11.20 -11.55
C SER A 102 5.86 12.38 -10.88
N LYS A 103 7.12 12.67 -11.23
CA LYS A 103 7.83 13.87 -10.76
C LYS A 103 7.18 15.16 -11.29
N GLN A 104 6.86 15.20 -12.59
CA GLN A 104 6.18 16.35 -13.19
C GLN A 104 4.80 16.60 -12.57
N ARG A 105 4.00 15.54 -12.38
CA ARG A 105 2.73 15.62 -11.65
C ARG A 105 2.94 16.19 -10.24
N ASN A 106 3.91 15.66 -9.50
CA ASN A 106 4.14 16.09 -8.13
C ASN A 106 4.53 17.57 -8.05
N GLU A 107 5.33 18.07 -8.99
CA GLU A 107 5.68 19.49 -9.04
C GLU A 107 4.46 20.37 -9.35
N ALA A 108 3.70 20.02 -10.40
CA ALA A 108 2.49 20.75 -10.75
C ALA A 108 1.43 20.74 -9.63
N LEU A 109 1.31 19.65 -8.88
CA LEU A 109 0.44 19.58 -7.71
C LEU A 109 0.89 20.54 -6.60
N ARG A 110 2.21 20.62 -6.32
CA ARG A 110 2.74 21.58 -5.32
C ARG A 110 2.46 23.01 -5.73
N GLU A 111 2.68 23.36 -6.99
CA GLU A 111 2.39 24.69 -7.53
C GLU A 111 0.89 25.02 -7.41
N ALA A 112 0.01 24.05 -7.69
CA ALA A 112 -1.43 24.25 -7.62
C ALA A 112 -1.93 24.66 -6.22
N VAL A 113 -1.28 24.16 -5.17
CA VAL A 113 -1.68 24.40 -3.77
C VAL A 113 -0.79 25.41 -3.03
N ALA A 114 0.28 25.91 -3.65
CA ALA A 114 1.29 26.75 -3.00
C ALA A 114 0.72 28.01 -2.31
N ASN A 115 -0.35 28.58 -2.87
CA ASN A 115 -1.00 29.79 -2.35
C ASN A 115 -2.21 29.48 -1.44
N SER A 116 -2.44 28.23 -1.06
CA SER A 116 -3.53 27.83 -0.15
C SER A 116 -3.16 26.60 0.70
N PRO A 117 -2.04 26.65 1.46
CA PRO A 117 -1.55 25.51 2.25
C PRO A 117 -2.50 25.06 3.36
N GLU A 118 -3.42 25.93 3.79
CA GLU A 118 -4.40 25.66 4.84
C GLU A 118 -5.57 24.75 4.38
N ARG A 119 -5.72 24.51 3.07
CA ARG A 119 -6.83 23.70 2.54
C ARG A 119 -6.59 22.21 2.74
N GLU A 120 -7.66 21.45 2.96
CA GLU A 120 -7.60 19.99 3.10
C GLU A 120 -6.92 19.32 1.88
N ILE A 121 -7.21 19.79 0.67
CA ILE A 121 -6.59 19.28 -0.56
C ILE A 121 -5.07 19.48 -0.57
N ALA A 122 -4.56 20.55 0.05
CA ALA A 122 -3.13 20.81 0.15
C ALA A 122 -2.43 19.78 1.04
N GLN A 123 -3.09 19.28 2.09
CA GLN A 123 -2.56 18.19 2.93
C GLN A 123 -2.44 16.88 2.16
N LYS A 124 -3.46 16.54 1.35
CA LYS A 124 -3.44 15.35 0.46
C LYS A 124 -2.29 15.45 -0.54
N VAL A 125 -2.15 16.61 -1.18
CA VAL A 125 -1.04 16.91 -2.11
C VAL A 125 0.32 16.82 -1.40
N HIS A 126 0.44 17.33 -0.18
CA HIS A 126 1.67 17.25 0.59
C HIS A 126 2.07 15.79 0.85
N THR A 127 1.13 14.95 1.29
CA THR A 127 1.38 13.50 1.46
C THR A 127 1.84 12.85 0.17
N ILE A 128 1.19 13.12 -0.96
CA ILE A 128 1.55 12.53 -2.26
C ILE A 128 2.94 12.97 -2.75
N THR A 129 3.27 14.25 -2.55
CA THR A 129 4.48 14.84 -3.11
C THR A 129 5.69 14.70 -2.20
N ALA A 130 5.50 14.53 -0.89
CA ALA A 130 6.55 14.20 0.07
C ALA A 130 6.75 12.69 0.23
N PHE A 131 5.82 11.86 -0.26
CA PHE A 131 5.95 10.40 -0.20
C PHE A 131 7.20 9.93 -0.93
N SER A 132 8.13 9.37 -0.16
CA SER A 132 9.31 8.71 -0.66
C SER A 132 9.71 7.65 0.35
N LEU A 133 9.79 6.41 -0.10
CA LEU A 133 10.37 5.33 0.70
C LEU A 133 11.89 5.37 0.56
N SER A 134 12.60 5.10 1.66
CA SER A 134 14.04 4.81 1.56
C SER A 134 14.29 3.62 0.65
N LYS A 135 15.50 3.53 0.07
CA LYS A 135 15.89 2.38 -0.77
C LYS A 135 15.64 1.04 -0.05
N ASN A 136 16.03 0.95 1.22
CA ASN A 136 15.83 -0.25 2.03
C ASN A 136 14.34 -0.59 2.24
N GLN A 137 13.49 0.40 2.57
CA GLN A 137 12.05 0.18 2.73
C GLN A 137 11.41 -0.34 1.43
N LYS A 138 11.81 0.23 0.30
CA LYS A 138 11.33 -0.21 -1.02
C LYS A 138 11.78 -1.64 -1.32
N GLU A 139 13.07 -1.96 -1.11
CA GLU A 139 13.61 -3.30 -1.33
C GLU A 139 12.91 -4.34 -0.46
N VAL A 140 12.63 -4.03 0.80
CA VAL A 140 11.90 -4.93 1.72
C VAL A 140 10.46 -5.16 1.25
N LEU A 141 9.74 -4.11 0.83
CA LEU A 141 8.38 -4.28 0.31
C LEU A 141 8.37 -5.08 -1.00
N ASP A 142 9.32 -4.81 -1.91
CA ASP A 142 9.46 -5.55 -3.16
C ASP A 142 9.81 -7.02 -2.89
N GLU A 143 10.67 -7.32 -1.91
CA GLU A 143 11.02 -8.69 -1.49
C GLU A 143 9.81 -9.44 -0.93
N LEU A 144 9.07 -8.84 0.00
CA LEU A 144 7.85 -9.45 0.56
C LEU A 144 6.80 -9.68 -0.53
N ASP A 145 6.58 -8.71 -1.42
CA ASP A 145 5.61 -8.85 -2.51
C ASP A 145 5.95 -10.00 -3.47
N GLN A 146 7.24 -10.29 -3.68
CA GLN A 146 7.67 -11.42 -4.50
C GLN A 146 7.41 -12.78 -3.83
N LEU A 147 7.40 -12.84 -2.50
CA LEU A 147 7.21 -14.10 -1.76
C LEU A 147 5.78 -14.66 -1.83
N LYS A 148 4.78 -13.84 -2.17
CA LYS A 148 3.39 -14.30 -2.36
C LYS A 148 3.21 -15.27 -3.53
N LEU A 149 4.20 -15.33 -4.44
CA LEU A 149 4.21 -16.19 -5.62
C LEU A 149 5.33 -17.25 -5.54
N HIS A 150 6.09 -17.27 -4.44
CA HIS A 150 7.15 -18.24 -4.25
C HIS A 150 6.55 -19.60 -3.88
N VAL A 151 6.89 -20.63 -4.64
CA VAL A 151 6.57 -22.02 -4.28
C VAL A 151 7.72 -22.52 -3.41
N PRO A 152 7.47 -22.95 -2.15
CA PRO A 152 8.54 -23.42 -1.27
C PRO A 152 9.14 -24.73 -1.81
N ASP A 153 10.23 -24.66 -2.57
CA ASP A 153 10.81 -25.86 -3.20
C ASP A 153 12.00 -26.45 -2.41
N ASN A 154 12.50 -25.80 -1.35
CA ASN A 154 13.72 -26.24 -0.66
C ASN A 154 13.57 -26.32 0.87
N ALA A 155 14.18 -27.35 1.47
CA ALA A 155 14.28 -27.56 2.93
C ALA A 155 15.15 -26.52 3.65
N ASP A 156 15.97 -25.76 2.92
CA ASP A 156 16.84 -24.72 3.46
C ASP A 156 16.13 -23.36 3.46
N GLY A 157 15.34 -23.11 4.51
CA GLY A 157 14.66 -21.83 4.68
C GLY A 157 13.37 -21.87 5.50
N VAL A 158 13.32 -22.63 6.60
CA VAL A 158 12.09 -22.86 7.40
C VAL A 158 11.32 -21.55 7.67
N ILE A 159 12.01 -20.47 8.03
CA ILE A 159 11.37 -19.17 8.25
C ILE A 159 10.90 -18.50 6.95
N GLN A 160 11.72 -18.47 5.90
CA GLN A 160 11.33 -17.88 4.61
C GLN A 160 10.12 -18.60 4.00
N ASN A 161 10.06 -19.93 4.11
CA ASN A 161 8.92 -20.73 3.68
C ASN A 161 7.67 -20.36 4.47
N LYS A 162 7.79 -20.14 5.79
CA LYS A 162 6.68 -19.70 6.63
C LYS A 162 6.21 -18.28 6.29
N ILE A 163 7.14 -17.36 6.04
CA ILE A 163 6.81 -15.98 5.58
C ILE A 163 6.14 -16.02 4.20
N SER A 164 6.63 -16.84 3.28
CA SER A 164 6.04 -17.01 1.94
C SER A 164 4.62 -17.60 2.00
N ALA A 165 4.40 -18.60 2.86
CA ALA A 165 3.06 -19.15 3.10
C ALA A 165 2.10 -18.07 3.65
N LEU A 166 2.56 -17.22 4.58
CA LEU A 166 1.77 -16.10 5.10
C LEU A 166 1.49 -15.03 4.02
N GLU A 167 2.48 -14.63 3.21
CA GLU A 167 2.26 -13.69 2.10
C GLU A 167 1.17 -14.20 1.14
N THR A 168 1.28 -15.48 0.82
CA THR A 168 0.35 -16.20 -0.04
C THR A 168 -1.07 -16.25 0.53
N GLU A 169 -1.22 -16.68 1.78
CA GLU A 169 -2.51 -16.76 2.48
C GLU A 169 -3.21 -15.40 2.46
N TYR A 170 -2.48 -14.35 2.83
CA TYR A 170 -3.03 -13.00 2.92
C TYR A 170 -3.29 -12.36 1.56
N TYR A 171 -2.53 -12.74 0.52
CA TYR A 171 -2.88 -12.41 -0.85
C TYR A 171 -4.25 -12.99 -1.23
N ILE A 172 -4.50 -14.27 -0.95
CA ILE A 172 -5.79 -14.91 -1.22
C ILE A 172 -6.92 -14.27 -0.41
N LYS A 173 -6.70 -14.02 0.89
CA LYS A 173 -7.66 -13.28 1.73
C LYS A 173 -7.98 -11.89 1.17
N SER A 174 -6.99 -11.21 0.58
CA SER A 174 -7.24 -9.91 -0.06
C SER A 174 -8.13 -10.03 -1.30
N LEU A 175 -7.98 -11.10 -2.10
CA LEU A 175 -8.84 -11.38 -3.25
C LEU A 175 -10.27 -11.72 -2.81
N LEU A 176 -10.43 -12.52 -1.75
CA LEU A 176 -11.75 -12.82 -1.17
C LEU A 176 -12.44 -11.55 -0.67
N LEU A 177 -11.69 -10.67 -0.01
CA LEU A 177 -12.17 -9.37 0.44
C LEU A 177 -12.63 -8.49 -0.74
N ASP A 178 -11.86 -8.45 -1.84
CA ASP A 178 -12.23 -7.70 -3.04
C ASP A 178 -13.50 -8.24 -3.71
N ILE A 179 -13.64 -9.56 -3.81
CA ILE A 179 -14.85 -10.21 -4.31
C ILE A 179 -16.05 -9.87 -3.43
N ALA A 180 -15.91 -9.97 -2.10
CA ALA A 180 -16.97 -9.63 -1.16
C ALA A 180 -17.34 -8.14 -1.24
N GLY A 181 -16.35 -7.25 -1.34
CA GLY A 181 -16.54 -5.80 -1.49
C GLY A 181 -17.34 -5.46 -2.75
N SER A 182 -16.98 -6.06 -3.89
CA SER A 182 -17.70 -5.85 -5.16
C SER A 182 -19.16 -6.32 -5.15
N ARG A 183 -19.49 -7.34 -4.35
CA ARG A 183 -20.85 -7.91 -4.24
C ARG A 183 -21.73 -7.22 -3.21
N SER A 184 -21.14 -6.79 -2.10
CA SER A 184 -21.87 -6.23 -0.94
C SER A 184 -22.19 -4.75 -1.07
N GLY A 185 -21.62 -4.06 -2.07
CA GLY A 185 -21.74 -2.60 -2.17
C GLY A 185 -21.11 -1.88 -0.98
N SER A 186 -20.12 -2.50 -0.32
CA SER A 186 -19.36 -1.87 0.76
C SER A 186 -18.78 -0.55 0.28
N ASP A 187 -18.88 0.50 1.09
CA ASP A 187 -18.26 1.77 0.75
C ASP A 187 -16.73 1.62 0.67
N ALA A 188 -16.12 2.44 -0.18
CA ALA A 188 -14.70 2.33 -0.50
C ALA A 188 -13.81 2.53 0.73
N GLU A 189 -14.21 3.39 1.68
CA GLU A 189 -13.45 3.66 2.90
C GLU A 189 -13.46 2.44 3.83
N THR A 190 -14.61 1.83 4.07
CA THR A 190 -14.73 0.60 4.86
C THR A 190 -13.90 -0.54 4.26
N LEU A 191 -13.94 -0.72 2.94
CA LEU A 191 -13.13 -1.73 2.26
C LEU A 191 -11.63 -1.44 2.44
N GLN A 192 -11.23 -0.18 2.32
CA GLN A 192 -9.85 0.23 2.49
C GLN A 192 -9.34 0.00 3.93
N LYS A 193 -10.16 0.34 4.92
CA LYS A 193 -9.89 0.08 6.35
C LYS A 193 -9.69 -1.42 6.61
N LYS A 194 -10.56 -2.28 6.06
CA LYS A 194 -10.41 -3.74 6.13
C LYS A 194 -9.12 -4.24 5.46
N LYS A 195 -8.70 -3.66 4.33
CA LYS A 195 -7.42 -4.00 3.68
C LYS A 195 -6.21 -3.62 4.54
N ILE A 196 -6.25 -2.47 5.20
CA ILE A 196 -5.20 -2.06 6.13
C ILE A 196 -5.13 -3.03 7.32
N ALA A 197 -6.27 -3.35 7.94
CA ALA A 197 -6.35 -4.30 9.05
C ALA A 197 -5.83 -5.70 8.66
N LEU A 198 -6.21 -6.20 7.47
CA LEU A 198 -5.71 -7.47 6.93
C LEU A 198 -4.18 -7.47 6.77
N ASN A 199 -3.61 -6.38 6.27
CA ASN A 199 -2.16 -6.26 6.13
C ASN A 199 -1.44 -6.13 7.48
N LEU A 200 -2.05 -5.49 8.48
CA LEU A 200 -1.51 -5.46 9.84
C LEU A 200 -1.47 -6.86 10.46
N GLU A 201 -2.54 -7.63 10.33
CA GLU A 201 -2.58 -9.02 10.81
C GLU A 201 -1.53 -9.90 10.13
N LYS A 202 -1.33 -9.72 8.80
CA LYS A 202 -0.24 -10.39 8.06
C LYS A 202 1.12 -10.11 8.69
N LEU A 203 1.42 -8.83 8.92
CA LEU A 203 2.71 -8.40 9.46
C LEU A 203 2.90 -8.86 10.91
N ASP A 204 1.84 -8.88 11.73
CA ASP A 204 1.87 -9.42 13.09
C ASP A 204 2.23 -10.92 13.08
N LYS A 205 1.57 -11.73 12.24
CA LYS A 205 1.86 -13.17 12.14
C LYS A 205 3.25 -13.46 11.60
N MET A 206 3.72 -12.66 10.65
CA MET A 206 5.09 -12.75 10.16
C MET A 206 6.11 -12.43 11.26
N GLU A 207 5.85 -11.36 12.01
CA GLU A 207 6.73 -10.92 13.10
C GLU A 207 6.77 -11.96 14.22
N GLU A 208 5.62 -12.55 14.57
CA GLU A 208 5.54 -13.68 15.51
C GLU A 208 6.32 -14.89 15.00
N ALA A 209 6.16 -15.27 13.72
CA ALA A 209 6.89 -16.37 13.12
C ALA A 209 8.41 -16.14 13.17
N ALA A 210 8.87 -14.94 12.84
CA ALA A 210 10.29 -14.58 12.87
C ALA A 210 10.86 -14.60 14.30
N LYS A 211 10.13 -14.03 15.27
CA LYS A 211 10.52 -14.04 16.69
C LYS A 211 10.54 -15.46 17.27
N GLY A 212 9.53 -16.28 16.96
CA GLY A 212 9.46 -17.67 17.39
C GLY A 212 10.59 -18.53 16.84
N ALA A 213 11.10 -18.20 15.65
CA ALA A 213 12.28 -18.84 15.07
C ALA A 213 13.62 -18.25 15.55
N GLY A 214 13.60 -17.17 16.35
CA GLY A 214 14.81 -16.44 16.75
C GLY A 214 15.49 -15.67 15.60
N ASP A 215 14.80 -15.45 14.47
CA ASP A 215 15.36 -14.79 13.30
C ASP A 215 15.22 -13.26 13.40
N VAL A 216 16.24 -12.64 13.98
CA VAL A 216 16.31 -11.20 14.21
C VAL A 216 16.34 -10.40 12.89
N LYS A 217 16.85 -10.99 11.79
CA LYS A 217 16.90 -10.32 10.49
C LYS A 217 15.51 -10.22 9.89
N TRP A 218 14.75 -11.31 9.89
CA TRP A 218 13.36 -11.29 9.43
C TRP A 218 12.49 -10.36 10.28
N ALA A 219 12.63 -10.40 11.61
CA ALA A 219 11.90 -9.49 12.49
C ALA A 219 12.17 -8.01 12.16
N ALA A 220 13.43 -7.64 11.90
CA ALA A 220 13.80 -6.27 11.51
C ALA A 220 13.26 -5.87 10.12
N LYS A 221 13.26 -6.80 9.16
CA LYS A 221 12.65 -6.59 7.84
C LYS A 221 11.15 -6.33 7.96
N ILE A 222 10.44 -7.15 8.73
CA ILE A 222 8.99 -7.02 8.94
C ILE A 222 8.64 -5.71 9.65
N GLY A 223 9.44 -5.29 10.64
CA GLY A 223 9.29 -3.98 11.27
C GLY A 223 9.48 -2.82 10.28
N SER A 224 10.46 -2.93 9.37
CA SER A 224 10.66 -1.95 8.29
C SER A 224 9.49 -1.93 7.30
N ALA A 225 8.95 -3.11 6.96
CA ALA A 225 7.81 -3.27 6.08
C ALA A 225 6.54 -2.63 6.67
N ARG A 226 6.32 -2.76 7.99
CA ARG A 226 5.18 -2.13 8.67
C ARG A 226 5.19 -0.61 8.50
N ILE A 227 6.30 0.04 8.81
CA ILE A 227 6.45 1.49 8.66
C ILE A 227 6.24 1.92 7.20
N ALA A 228 6.85 1.19 6.26
CA ALA A 228 6.74 1.48 4.84
C ALA A 228 5.30 1.30 4.33
N SER A 229 4.61 0.25 4.78
CA SER A 229 3.24 -0.07 4.37
C SER A 229 2.23 0.95 4.89
N SER A 230 2.35 1.43 6.14
CA SER A 230 1.47 2.49 6.65
C SER A 230 1.62 3.79 5.84
N ALA A 231 2.85 4.17 5.48
CA ALA A 231 3.10 5.32 4.63
C ALA A 231 2.55 5.13 3.20
N ASP A 232 2.72 3.93 2.62
CA ASP A 232 2.21 3.60 1.29
C ASP A 232 0.68 3.57 1.24
N HIS A 233 0.01 3.06 2.27
CA HIS A 233 -1.44 3.11 2.38
C HIS A 233 -1.97 4.54 2.47
N ALA A 234 -1.35 5.39 3.29
CA ALA A 234 -1.74 6.80 3.38
C ALA A 234 -1.58 7.50 2.02
N TYR A 235 -0.44 7.28 1.34
CA TYR A 235 -0.20 7.77 -0.02
C TYR A 235 -1.27 7.30 -1.01
N LYS A 236 -1.62 6.01 -1.01
CA LYS A 236 -2.61 5.44 -1.93
C LYS A 236 -4.02 6.01 -1.68
N ILE A 237 -4.41 6.22 -0.43
CA ILE A 237 -5.72 6.81 -0.08
C ILE A 237 -5.81 8.26 -0.59
N ASP A 238 -4.80 9.07 -0.30
CA ASP A 238 -4.78 10.47 -0.74
C ASP A 238 -4.72 10.55 -2.27
N LEU A 239 -3.93 9.69 -2.92
CA LEU A 239 -3.86 9.61 -4.38
C LEU A 239 -5.19 9.18 -5.00
N ASN A 240 -5.90 8.22 -4.40
CA ASN A 240 -7.21 7.80 -4.86
C ASN A 240 -8.22 8.94 -4.75
N SER A 241 -8.20 9.71 -3.66
CA SER A 241 -9.04 10.91 -3.52
C SER A 241 -8.79 11.92 -4.65
N LEU A 242 -7.51 12.11 -5.05
CA LEU A 242 -7.19 12.97 -6.19
C LEU A 242 -7.65 12.38 -7.54
N ASN A 243 -7.59 11.06 -7.69
CA ASN A 243 -8.13 10.40 -8.89
C ASN A 243 -9.66 10.51 -8.96
N GLU A 244 -10.37 10.44 -7.84
CA GLU A 244 -11.84 10.62 -7.82
C GLU A 244 -12.25 12.03 -8.27
N LEU A 245 -11.46 13.06 -7.93
CA LEU A 245 -11.64 14.40 -8.48
C LEU A 245 -11.42 14.44 -10.00
N ALA A 246 -10.34 13.81 -10.48
CA ALA A 246 -10.02 13.73 -11.90
C ALA A 246 -11.09 12.98 -12.72
N ASP A 247 -11.60 11.89 -12.16
CA ASP A 247 -12.64 11.04 -12.75
C ASP A 247 -14.04 11.69 -12.72
N GLY A 248 -14.19 12.82 -12.02
CA GLY A 248 -15.49 13.48 -11.83
C GLY A 248 -16.44 12.73 -10.89
N LYS A 249 -15.92 11.83 -10.04
CA LYS A 249 -16.70 11.16 -8.98
C LYS A 249 -16.98 12.11 -7.81
N VAL A 250 -16.11 13.09 -7.63
CA VAL A 250 -16.25 14.16 -6.63
C VAL A 250 -16.14 15.49 -7.36
N ASP A 251 -17.11 16.38 -7.12
CA ASP A 251 -17.06 17.73 -7.66
C ASP A 251 -16.05 18.61 -6.89
N PRO A 252 -15.21 19.38 -7.58
CA PRO A 252 -14.29 20.31 -6.96
C PRO A 252 -15.07 21.44 -6.27
N LYS A 253 -14.71 21.73 -5.02
CA LYS A 253 -15.43 22.70 -4.18
C LYS A 253 -14.92 24.14 -4.33
N ASN A 254 -13.77 24.32 -4.98
CA ASN A 254 -13.09 25.60 -5.11
C ASN A 254 -12.07 25.58 -6.26
N SER A 255 -11.54 26.76 -6.58
CA SER A 255 -10.57 26.93 -7.68
C SER A 255 -9.23 26.22 -7.48
N VAL A 256 -8.85 25.88 -6.25
CA VAL A 256 -7.64 25.10 -5.97
C VAL A 256 -7.87 23.63 -6.30
N GLU A 257 -9.02 23.07 -5.92
CA GLU A 257 -9.42 21.71 -6.28
C GLU A 257 -9.60 21.54 -7.79
N GLU A 258 -10.12 22.54 -8.50
CA GLU A 258 -10.16 22.53 -9.98
C GLU A 258 -8.76 22.43 -10.60
N LYS A 259 -7.79 23.22 -10.11
CA LYS A 259 -6.40 23.12 -10.59
C LYS A 259 -5.80 21.74 -10.31
N VAL A 260 -6.05 21.18 -9.13
CA VAL A 260 -5.57 19.84 -8.78
C VAL A 260 -6.19 18.79 -9.70
N LYS A 261 -7.49 18.89 -9.97
CA LYS A 261 -8.21 18.05 -10.94
C LYS A 261 -7.59 18.14 -12.33
N ASP A 262 -7.33 19.34 -12.85
CA ASP A 262 -6.71 19.54 -14.16
C ASP A 262 -5.31 18.90 -14.26
N VAL A 263 -4.49 19.04 -13.21
CA VAL A 263 -3.17 18.42 -13.13
C VAL A 263 -3.28 16.89 -13.18
N MET A 264 -4.23 16.32 -12.44
CA MET A 264 -4.44 14.87 -12.40
C MET A 264 -4.96 14.32 -13.72
N ILE A 265 -5.91 15.00 -14.37
CA ILE A 265 -6.41 14.63 -15.72
C ILE A 265 -5.24 14.64 -16.71
N SER A 266 -4.43 15.71 -16.73
CA SER A 266 -3.28 15.81 -17.63
C SER A 266 -2.27 14.67 -17.40
N TYR A 267 -2.01 14.33 -16.14
CA TYR A 267 -1.13 13.20 -15.79
C TYR A 267 -1.69 11.86 -16.27
N GLN A 268 -2.98 11.60 -16.04
CA GLN A 268 -3.64 10.36 -16.47
C GLN A 268 -3.59 10.20 -17.99
N GLN A 269 -3.85 11.27 -18.76
CA GLN A 269 -3.74 11.27 -20.22
C GLN A 269 -2.31 10.95 -20.68
N LYS A 270 -1.30 11.70 -20.21
CA LYS A 270 0.11 11.46 -20.56
C LYS A 270 0.57 10.06 -20.20
N ARG A 271 0.06 9.50 -19.10
CA ARG A 271 0.36 8.13 -18.68
C ARG A 271 -0.30 7.10 -19.60
N ALA A 272 -1.54 7.32 -20.03
CA ALA A 272 -2.23 6.46 -20.99
C ALA A 272 -1.50 6.45 -22.34
N ASP A 273 -1.10 7.62 -22.85
CA ASP A 273 -0.34 7.78 -24.09
C ASP A 273 0.98 6.98 -24.01
N ALA A 274 1.72 7.13 -22.90
CA ALA A 274 2.97 6.40 -22.68
C ALA A 274 2.79 4.87 -22.63
N TYR A 275 1.60 4.34 -22.30
CA TYR A 275 1.30 2.91 -22.40
C TYR A 275 0.90 2.49 -23.81
N GLN A 276 0.16 3.33 -24.54
CA GLN A 276 -0.23 3.04 -25.92
C GLN A 276 0.97 3.00 -26.87
N ASP A 277 1.90 3.94 -26.73
CA ASP A 277 3.16 3.95 -27.49
C ASP A 277 3.93 2.63 -27.32
N GLN A 278 3.97 2.11 -26.09
CA GLN A 278 4.65 0.85 -25.79
C GLN A 278 3.96 -0.35 -26.45
N ILE A 279 2.63 -0.42 -26.44
CA ILE A 279 1.89 -1.50 -27.11
C ILE A 279 2.14 -1.44 -28.63
N GLY A 280 2.16 -0.24 -29.21
CA GLY A 280 2.50 -0.03 -30.62
C GLY A 280 3.93 -0.49 -30.97
N GLU A 281 4.92 -0.13 -30.14
CA GLU A 281 6.32 -0.54 -30.31
C GLU A 281 6.53 -2.07 -30.18
N ILE A 282 5.73 -2.74 -29.34
CA ILE A 282 5.77 -4.20 -29.19
C ILE A 282 5.09 -4.88 -30.38
N ALA A 283 3.96 -4.36 -30.87
CA ALA A 283 3.21 -4.96 -31.98
C ALA A 283 3.93 -4.86 -33.34
N GLN A 284 4.93 -3.98 -33.48
CA GLN A 284 5.73 -3.80 -34.68
C GLN A 284 7.02 -4.65 -34.72
N LYS A 285 7.35 -5.37 -33.64
CA LYS A 285 8.50 -6.28 -33.54
C LYS A 285 8.04 -7.72 -33.64
#